data_AF-A0A0B5EUT1-F1
#
_entry.id   AF-A0A0B5EUT1-F1
#
_cell.length_a   1.000
_cell.length_b   1.000
_cell.length_c   1.000
_cell.angle_alpha   90.00
_cell.angle_beta   90.00
_cell.angle_gamma   90.00
#
_symmetry.space_group_name_H-M   'P 1'
#
loop_
_entity.id
_entity.type
_entity.pdbx_description
1 polymer ?
#
loop_
_entity_poly.entity_id
_entity_poly.type
_entity_poly.pdbx_seq_one_letter_code
_entity_poly.pdbx_strand_id
1 'polypeptide(L)'
;MKRTARVLLPLAFSTALVAPLGLAHGAAAAPAVAQHQQTVHHKSGEKSAAAYSRDTTINRAKTWLTANNGSQVPYSQTATWDGYRTDCSGYVSMALSLGKPGPNTVGLASSTYTTKINMSQLQKGDLIIDANGSSTTRHVVIFVKWNDSAHTSYEAYEQRGGHGTDHRNLSYGVGSDEYDPYRPKVYG
;
A
#
# COMPACT_ATOMS: atom_id res chain seq x y z
N MET A 1 45.63 -6.98 -30.70
CA MET A 1 46.16 -8.32 -30.35
C MET A 1 45.02 -9.11 -29.71
N LYS A 2 44.44 -10.06 -30.45
CA LYS A 2 44.57 -11.54 -30.25
C LYS A 2 43.94 -11.98 -28.90
N ARG A 3 42.91 -12.84 -28.77
CA ARG A 3 42.27 -13.92 -29.56
C ARG A 3 40.90 -14.23 -28.89
N THR A 4 39.74 -14.36 -29.55
CA THR A 4 39.13 -15.57 -30.21
C THR A 4 39.24 -16.86 -29.37
N ALA A 5 38.26 -17.76 -29.18
CA ALA A 5 36.96 -18.08 -29.81
C ALA A 5 36.18 -19.09 -28.92
N ARG A 6 34.83 -19.15 -29.00
CA ARG A 6 33.91 -20.23 -29.49
C ARG A 6 34.07 -21.63 -28.83
N VAL A 7 33.00 -22.38 -28.51
CA VAL A 7 32.20 -23.29 -29.39
C VAL A 7 31.11 -23.95 -28.47
N LEU A 8 29.79 -23.79 -28.71
CA LEU A 8 28.79 -24.70 -29.35
C LEU A 8 28.48 -26.07 -28.69
N LEU A 9 27.22 -26.23 -28.24
CA LEU A 9 26.17 -27.30 -28.39
C LEU A 9 26.57 -28.72 -28.91
N PRO A 10 25.70 -29.79 -28.90
CA PRO A 10 24.43 -30.08 -28.17
C PRO A 10 24.19 -31.60 -27.81
N LEU A 11 22.95 -31.91 -27.36
CA LEU A 11 22.12 -33.14 -27.59
C LEU A 11 22.48 -34.52 -26.98
N ALA A 12 21.46 -35.18 -26.41
CA ALA A 12 21.11 -36.62 -26.52
C ALA A 12 20.16 -37.03 -25.37
N PHE A 13 19.22 -37.97 -25.42
CA PHE A 13 18.49 -38.73 -26.44
C PHE A 13 17.33 -39.42 -25.66
N SER A 14 16.11 -39.44 -26.21
CA SER A 14 15.01 -40.28 -25.70
C SER A 14 15.24 -41.75 -26.05
N THR A 15 14.88 -42.69 -25.16
CA THR A 15 14.47 -44.06 -25.54
C THR A 15 13.40 -44.58 -24.58
N ALA A 16 12.39 -45.23 -25.14
CA ALA A 16 11.27 -45.90 -24.50
C ALA A 16 11.41 -47.42 -24.66
N LEU A 17 10.90 -48.23 -23.72
CA LEU A 17 10.60 -49.67 -23.91
C LEU A 17 9.62 -50.09 -22.77
N VAL A 18 8.37 -50.47 -23.07
CA VAL A 18 7.81 -51.84 -23.29
C VAL A 18 6.97 -52.33 -22.09
N ALA A 19 5.70 -52.68 -22.37
CA ALA A 19 4.76 -53.38 -21.47
C ALA A 19 4.87 -54.91 -21.62
N PRO A 20 4.27 -55.73 -20.72
CA PRO A 20 2.97 -56.32 -21.08
C PRO A 20 2.00 -56.66 -19.91
N LEU A 21 0.78 -57.01 -20.36
CA LEU A 21 -0.43 -57.56 -19.74
C LEU A 21 -0.29 -58.48 -18.51
N GLY A 22 -1.26 -58.33 -17.59
CA GLY A 22 -1.73 -59.39 -16.68
C GLY A 22 -3.20 -59.18 -16.32
N LEU A 23 -4.07 -60.15 -16.67
CA LEU A 23 -5.44 -60.28 -16.17
C LEU A 23 -5.42 -61.01 -14.82
N ALA A 24 -6.14 -60.50 -13.82
CA ALA A 24 -6.64 -61.32 -12.71
C ALA A 24 -7.92 -60.71 -12.12
N HIS A 25 -8.95 -61.56 -12.04
CA HIS A 25 -10.25 -61.32 -11.40
C HIS A 25 -10.11 -61.34 -9.88
N GLY A 26 -10.90 -60.53 -9.16
CA GLY A 26 -11.05 -60.69 -7.71
C GLY A 26 -11.81 -59.55 -7.06
N ALA A 27 -13.05 -59.84 -6.66
CA ALA A 27 -13.95 -58.97 -5.93
C ALA A 27 -13.42 -58.60 -4.52
N ALA A 28 -13.68 -57.37 -4.08
CA ALA A 28 -14.09 -57.06 -2.71
C ALA A 28 -14.48 -55.59 -2.62
N ALA A 29 -15.75 -55.34 -2.32
CA ALA A 29 -16.22 -54.06 -1.85
C ALA A 29 -15.54 -53.72 -0.50
N ALA A 30 -14.95 -52.54 -0.42
CA ALA A 30 -14.53 -51.91 0.83
C ALA A 30 -14.91 -50.42 0.78
N PRO A 31 -15.28 -49.83 1.91
CA PRO A 31 -16.22 -48.72 1.97
C PRO A 31 -15.60 -47.42 1.45
N ALA A 32 -16.44 -46.60 0.79
CA ALA A 32 -16.14 -45.21 0.55
C ALA A 32 -15.90 -44.51 1.89
N VAL A 33 -14.63 -44.28 2.23
CA VAL A 33 -14.26 -43.33 3.26
C VAL A 33 -14.63 -41.97 2.69
N ALA A 34 -15.79 -41.45 3.08
CA ALA A 34 -16.14 -40.06 2.87
C ALA A 34 -15.05 -39.23 3.55
N GLN A 35 -14.06 -38.80 2.76
CA GLN A 35 -13.17 -37.75 3.18
C GLN A 35 -14.03 -36.51 3.34
N HIS A 36 -14.38 -36.23 4.59
CA HIS A 36 -14.85 -34.93 5.04
C HIS A 36 -13.75 -33.93 4.68
N GLN A 37 -13.82 -33.37 3.47
CA GLN A 37 -13.11 -32.17 3.11
C GLN A 37 -13.67 -31.06 4.00
N GLN A 38 -13.11 -30.93 5.20
CA GLN A 38 -13.09 -29.65 5.88
C GLN A 38 -12.38 -28.69 4.93
N THR A 39 -13.19 -27.92 4.21
CA THR A 39 -12.73 -26.75 3.49
C THR A 39 -12.19 -25.81 4.54
N VAL A 40 -10.89 -25.86 4.79
CA VAL A 40 -10.22 -24.84 5.57
C VAL A 40 -10.14 -23.61 4.67
N HIS A 41 -11.25 -22.89 4.58
CA HIS A 41 -11.30 -21.52 4.10
C HIS A 41 -10.53 -20.66 5.10
N HIS A 42 -9.20 -20.75 5.07
CA HIS A 42 -8.35 -19.79 5.73
C HIS A 42 -8.63 -18.42 5.12
N LYS A 43 -9.18 -17.53 5.96
CA LYS A 43 -9.39 -16.08 5.82
C LYS A 43 -8.24 -15.32 5.13
N SER A 44 -8.01 -15.55 3.84
CA SER A 44 -7.09 -14.75 3.03
C SER A 44 -7.61 -13.31 2.87
N GLY A 45 -8.93 -13.13 2.87
CA GLY A 45 -9.59 -11.82 2.82
C GLY A 45 -9.36 -10.95 4.07
N GLU A 46 -9.39 -11.53 5.28
CA GLU A 46 -9.23 -10.74 6.51
C GLU A 46 -7.79 -10.30 6.76
N LYS A 47 -6.80 -11.14 6.41
CA LYS A 47 -5.39 -10.76 6.50
C LYS A 47 -5.06 -9.64 5.51
N SER A 48 -5.66 -9.65 4.32
CA SER A 48 -5.56 -8.57 3.34
C SER A 48 -6.23 -7.29 3.84
N ALA A 49 -7.46 -7.37 4.36
CA ALA A 49 -8.18 -6.22 4.91
C ALA A 49 -7.44 -5.59 6.12
N ALA A 50 -6.86 -6.41 7.00
CA ALA A 50 -6.05 -5.92 8.12
C ALA A 50 -4.76 -5.23 7.63
N ALA A 51 -4.10 -5.76 6.60
CA ALA A 51 -2.88 -5.18 6.03
C ALA A 51 -3.10 -3.79 5.40
N TYR A 52 -4.33 -3.49 4.98
CA TYR A 52 -4.72 -2.19 4.45
C TYR A 52 -5.73 -1.45 5.32
N SER A 53 -5.83 -1.77 6.62
CA SER A 53 -6.76 -1.07 7.51
C SER A 53 -6.32 0.37 7.82
N ARG A 54 -7.28 1.19 8.27
CA ARG A 54 -7.03 2.56 8.77
C ARG A 54 -5.97 2.59 9.89
N ASP A 55 -6.03 1.62 10.81
CA ASP A 55 -5.06 1.51 11.92
C ASP A 55 -3.67 1.19 11.39
N THR A 56 -3.57 0.27 10.42
CA THR A 56 -2.30 -0.05 9.78
C THR A 56 -1.73 1.17 9.05
N THR A 57 -2.55 1.97 8.37
CA THR A 57 -2.11 3.23 7.75
C THR A 57 -1.54 4.20 8.78
N ILE A 58 -2.23 4.43 9.90
CA ILE A 58 -1.72 5.31 10.97
C ILE A 58 -0.45 4.76 11.61
N ASN A 59 -0.35 3.45 11.80
CA ASN A 59 0.86 2.83 12.34
C ASN A 59 2.04 3.01 11.38
N ARG A 60 1.85 2.87 10.07
CA ARG A 60 2.89 3.16 9.07
C ARG A 60 3.27 4.64 9.08
N ALA A 61 2.30 5.55 9.10
CA ALA A 61 2.56 6.99 9.19
C ALA A 61 3.49 7.33 10.37
N LYS A 62 3.20 6.81 11.56
CA LYS A 62 4.03 7.00 12.76
C LYS A 62 5.49 6.58 12.59
N THR A 63 5.79 5.56 11.78
CA THR A 63 7.16 5.02 11.68
C THR A 63 8.18 6.07 11.23
N TRP A 64 7.79 6.96 10.32
CA TRP A 64 8.70 7.98 9.79
C TRP A 64 8.95 9.14 10.75
N LEU A 65 8.27 9.21 11.90
CA LEU A 65 8.62 10.18 12.96
C LEU A 65 9.98 9.88 13.61
N THR A 66 10.44 8.63 13.57
CA THR A 66 11.66 8.20 14.26
C THR A 66 12.59 7.32 13.41
N ALA A 67 12.27 7.10 12.13
CA ALA A 67 13.01 6.18 11.27
C ALA A 67 14.45 6.64 10.96
N ASN A 68 14.76 7.94 11.09
CA ASN A 68 16.09 8.47 10.85
C ASN A 68 16.89 8.54 12.16
N ASN A 69 17.42 7.41 12.61
CA ASN A 69 18.23 7.30 13.83
C ASN A 69 17.53 7.91 15.06
N GLY A 70 16.23 7.65 15.22
CA GLY A 70 15.40 8.21 16.29
C GLY A 70 14.82 9.60 15.98
N SER A 71 15.16 10.19 14.83
CA SER A 71 14.61 11.45 14.33
C SER A 71 13.64 11.21 13.16
N GLN A 72 12.89 12.25 12.80
CA GLN A 72 11.95 12.19 11.69
C GLN A 72 12.66 12.07 10.33
N VAL A 73 12.01 11.40 9.38
CA VAL A 73 12.47 11.34 7.99
C VAL A 73 12.44 12.76 7.41
N PRO A 74 13.57 13.29 6.92
CA PRO A 74 13.64 14.64 6.36
C PRO A 74 12.78 14.77 5.10
N TYR A 75 12.25 15.97 4.87
CA TYR A 75 11.53 16.27 3.65
C TYR A 75 12.50 16.58 2.50
N SER A 76 12.26 16.01 1.34
CA SER A 76 12.93 16.34 0.09
C SER A 76 12.08 15.95 -1.10
N GLN A 77 11.98 16.88 -2.06
CA GLN A 77 11.29 16.68 -3.34
C GLN A 77 12.04 15.76 -4.31
N THR A 78 13.29 15.38 -3.98
CA THR A 78 14.16 14.60 -4.87
C THR A 78 14.72 13.34 -4.22
N ALA A 79 14.62 13.19 -2.89
CA ALA A 79 15.12 12.03 -2.18
C ALA A 79 14.04 10.95 -2.00
N THR A 80 14.50 9.77 -1.61
CA THR A 80 13.63 8.63 -1.28
C THR A 80 14.06 8.00 0.03
N TRP A 81 13.11 7.35 0.70
CA TRP A 81 13.30 6.55 1.90
C TRP A 81 12.56 5.22 1.71
N ASP A 82 13.29 4.10 1.79
CA ASP A 82 12.78 2.76 1.46
C ASP A 82 12.07 2.66 0.09
N GLY A 83 12.50 3.49 -0.86
CA GLY A 83 11.97 3.56 -2.22
C GLY A 83 10.70 4.42 -2.40
N TYR A 84 10.17 5.02 -1.34
CA TYR A 84 9.12 6.05 -1.44
C TYR A 84 9.75 7.44 -1.48
N ARG A 85 9.14 8.40 -2.18
CA ARG A 85 9.61 9.80 -2.13
C ARG A 85 9.45 10.35 -0.72
N THR A 86 10.38 11.20 -0.29
CA THR A 86 10.31 11.91 0.98
C THR A 86 9.60 13.26 0.84
N ASP A 87 8.48 13.26 0.14
CA ASP A 87 7.59 14.42 -0.02
C ASP A 87 6.19 14.11 0.55
N CYS A 88 5.29 15.08 0.58
CA CYS A 88 3.95 14.92 1.16
C CYS A 88 3.20 13.71 0.57
N SER A 89 3.16 13.59 -0.75
CA SER A 89 2.48 12.50 -1.46
C SER A 89 3.21 11.16 -1.41
N GLY A 90 4.54 11.17 -1.37
CA GLY A 90 5.36 9.97 -1.20
C GLY A 90 5.21 9.38 0.19
N TYR A 91 5.15 10.23 1.22
CA TYR A 91 4.85 9.83 2.59
C TYR A 91 3.46 9.21 2.72
N VAL A 92 2.42 9.81 2.13
CA VAL A 92 1.08 9.21 2.11
C VAL A 92 1.07 7.89 1.34
N SER A 93 1.81 7.80 0.24
CA SER A 93 1.96 6.54 -0.51
C SER A 93 2.59 5.44 0.34
N MET A 94 3.58 5.78 1.18
CA MET A 94 4.17 4.86 2.16
C MET A 94 3.16 4.44 3.22
N ALA A 95 2.43 5.39 3.82
CA ALA A 95 1.46 5.11 4.86
C ALA A 95 0.33 4.19 4.37
N LEU A 96 -0.15 4.42 3.15
CA LEU A 96 -1.16 3.58 2.50
C LEU A 96 -0.60 2.29 1.88
N SER A 97 0.73 2.10 1.91
CA SER A 97 1.42 0.98 1.27
C SER A 97 1.09 0.83 -0.21
N LEU A 98 1.02 1.95 -0.93
CA LEU A 98 0.87 1.97 -2.39
C LEU A 98 2.16 1.47 -3.08
N GLY A 99 2.06 1.16 -4.37
CA GLY A 99 3.24 0.81 -5.17
C GLY A 99 4.28 1.94 -5.17
N LYS A 100 5.57 1.59 -5.07
CA LYS A 100 6.69 2.55 -5.05
C LYS A 100 6.97 3.09 -6.46
N PRO A 101 7.35 4.38 -6.62
CA PRO A 101 7.52 5.39 -5.56
C PRO A 101 6.21 6.07 -5.13
N GLY A 102 5.07 5.68 -5.72
CA GLY A 102 3.74 6.22 -5.45
C GLY A 102 3.31 7.33 -6.41
N PRO A 103 2.00 7.62 -6.51
CA PRO A 103 1.50 8.79 -7.25
C PRO A 103 1.97 10.12 -6.60
N ASN A 104 1.97 11.20 -7.38
CA ASN A 104 2.07 12.56 -6.84
C ASN A 104 0.71 13.01 -6.26
N THR A 105 0.62 14.21 -5.71
CA THR A 105 -0.60 14.73 -5.07
C THR A 105 -1.82 14.74 -5.99
N VAL A 106 -1.66 15.08 -7.27
CA VAL A 106 -2.75 15.02 -8.27
C VAL A 106 -3.18 13.58 -8.53
N GLY A 107 -2.22 12.68 -8.67
CA GLY A 107 -2.48 11.25 -8.83
C GLY A 107 -3.21 10.67 -7.62
N LEU A 108 -2.83 11.05 -6.39
CA LEU A 108 -3.53 10.64 -5.17
C LEU A 108 -4.99 11.09 -5.16
N ALA A 109 -5.28 12.32 -5.61
CA ALA A 109 -6.64 12.86 -5.72
C ALA A 109 -7.47 12.23 -6.85
N SER A 110 -6.85 11.44 -7.74
CA SER A 110 -7.57 10.78 -8.83
C SER A 110 -8.44 9.63 -8.32
N SER A 111 -9.48 9.31 -9.09
CA SER A 111 -10.38 8.19 -8.83
C SER A 111 -9.70 6.82 -8.85
N THR A 112 -8.45 6.72 -9.28
CA THR A 112 -7.66 5.48 -9.17
C THR A 112 -7.32 5.15 -7.72
N TYR A 113 -7.00 6.15 -6.90
CA TYR A 113 -6.45 5.94 -5.55
C TYR A 113 -7.41 6.34 -4.45
N THR A 114 -8.26 7.34 -4.70
CA THR A 114 -9.16 7.89 -3.68
C THR A 114 -10.55 8.17 -4.23
N THR A 115 -11.48 8.41 -3.32
CA THR A 115 -12.84 8.89 -3.59
C THR A 115 -13.04 10.18 -2.81
N LYS A 116 -13.46 11.27 -3.47
CA LYS A 116 -13.79 12.53 -2.78
C LYS A 116 -14.97 12.34 -1.84
N ILE A 117 -14.91 12.89 -0.64
CA ILE A 117 -15.96 12.83 0.38
C ILE A 117 -16.29 14.24 0.89
N ASN A 118 -17.14 14.36 1.90
CA ASN A 118 -17.34 15.62 2.64
C ASN A 118 -16.49 15.64 3.91
N MET A 119 -16.12 16.83 4.40
CA MET A 119 -15.33 16.98 5.63
C MET A 119 -16.01 16.32 6.83
N SER A 120 -17.34 16.43 6.93
CA SER A 120 -18.14 15.80 7.98
C SER A 120 -18.08 14.26 7.98
N GLN A 121 -17.62 13.65 6.88
CA GLN A 121 -17.51 12.20 6.74
C GLN A 121 -16.11 11.68 7.06
N LEU A 122 -15.16 12.56 7.40
CA LEU A 122 -13.78 12.18 7.69
C LEU A 122 -13.70 11.11 8.78
N GLN A 123 -12.87 10.11 8.50
CA GLN A 123 -12.50 9.04 9.40
C GLN A 123 -10.98 8.94 9.44
N LYS A 124 -10.46 8.39 10.54
CA LYS A 124 -9.03 8.13 10.72
C LYS A 124 -8.43 7.46 9.47
N GLY A 125 -7.34 8.02 8.95
CA GLY A 125 -6.67 7.54 7.75
C GLY A 125 -7.22 8.08 6.43
N ASP A 126 -8.31 8.87 6.44
CA ASP A 126 -8.71 9.66 5.27
C ASP A 126 -7.69 10.77 5.01
N LEU A 127 -7.70 11.31 3.80
CA LEU A 127 -6.75 12.31 3.33
C LEU A 127 -7.43 13.66 3.18
N ILE A 128 -6.69 14.74 3.39
CA ILE A 128 -7.08 16.09 3.02
C ILE A 128 -6.03 16.58 2.03
N ILE A 129 -6.45 16.91 0.80
CA ILE A 129 -5.57 17.10 -0.36
C ILE A 129 -5.84 18.46 -1.00
N ASP A 130 -4.79 19.26 -1.16
CA ASP A 130 -4.74 20.34 -2.16
C ASP A 130 -4.00 19.81 -3.41
N ALA A 131 -4.75 19.59 -4.47
CA ALA A 131 -4.24 19.12 -5.75
C ALA A 131 -3.90 20.26 -6.74
N ASN A 132 -4.11 21.52 -6.36
CA ASN A 132 -3.96 22.67 -7.24
C ASN A 132 -2.54 23.27 -7.19
N GLY A 133 -2.11 23.90 -8.28
CA GLY A 133 -0.80 24.54 -8.37
C GLY A 133 0.36 23.62 -8.80
N SER A 134 1.56 23.85 -8.26
CA SER A 134 2.81 23.19 -8.65
C SER A 134 3.21 22.06 -7.70
N SER A 135 4.31 21.37 -8.00
CA SER A 135 4.87 20.35 -7.10
C SER A 135 5.25 20.88 -5.73
N THR A 136 5.47 22.19 -5.57
CA THR A 136 5.87 22.81 -4.30
C THR A 136 4.74 23.50 -3.55
N THR A 137 3.57 23.67 -4.19
CA THR A 137 2.40 24.31 -3.54
C THR A 137 1.33 23.29 -3.15
N ARG A 138 1.20 22.21 -3.92
CA ARG A 138 0.29 21.10 -3.60
C ARG A 138 0.68 20.43 -2.30
N HIS A 139 -0.32 19.92 -1.59
CA HIS A 139 -0.07 19.28 -0.31
C HIS A 139 -1.11 18.23 0.05
N VAL A 140 -0.72 17.32 0.95
CA VAL A 140 -1.62 16.27 1.45
C VAL A 140 -1.25 15.90 2.88
N VAL A 141 -2.28 15.65 3.69
CA VAL A 141 -2.16 15.20 5.09
C VAL A 141 -3.07 14.00 5.35
N ILE A 142 -2.74 13.21 6.38
CA ILE A 142 -3.50 12.03 6.82
C ILE A 142 -4.25 12.38 8.10
N PHE A 143 -5.58 12.39 8.05
CA PHE A 143 -6.45 12.68 9.18
C PHE A 143 -6.36 11.62 10.27
N VAL A 144 -6.33 12.04 11.54
CA VAL A 144 -6.38 11.13 12.71
C VAL A 144 -7.73 11.23 13.42
N LYS A 145 -8.05 12.42 13.94
CA LYS A 145 -9.30 12.70 14.67
C LYS A 145 -9.56 14.20 14.75
N TRP A 146 -10.83 14.57 14.87
CA TRP A 146 -11.24 15.92 15.23
C TRP A 146 -10.84 16.25 16.67
N ASN A 147 -10.49 17.51 16.92
CA ASN A 147 -10.13 18.00 18.25
C ASN A 147 -11.35 18.43 19.06
N ASP A 148 -12.45 18.74 18.38
CA ASP A 148 -13.68 19.27 18.97
C ASP A 148 -14.91 18.80 18.16
N SER A 149 -16.10 18.86 18.77
CA SER A 149 -17.35 18.44 18.14
C SER A 149 -17.86 19.39 17.06
N ALA A 150 -17.34 20.62 17.00
CA ALA A 150 -17.66 21.58 15.95
C ALA A 150 -16.76 21.39 14.71
N HIS A 151 -15.84 20.43 14.74
CA HIS A 151 -14.90 20.12 13.67
C HIS A 151 -14.05 21.34 13.24
N THR A 152 -13.58 22.14 14.21
CA THR A 152 -12.80 23.35 13.91
C THR A 152 -11.31 23.07 13.62
N SER A 153 -10.78 21.98 14.16
CA SER A 153 -9.41 21.51 13.90
C SER A 153 -9.28 20.01 14.14
N TYR A 154 -8.22 19.40 13.63
CA TYR A 154 -7.95 17.97 13.74
C TYR A 154 -6.48 17.65 13.91
N GLU A 155 -6.17 16.47 14.46
CA GLU A 155 -4.83 15.89 14.44
C GLU A 155 -4.57 15.22 13.09
N ALA A 156 -3.36 15.40 12.55
CA ALA A 156 -2.95 14.78 11.29
C ALA A 156 -1.46 14.51 11.20
N TYR A 157 -1.11 13.54 10.36
CA TYR A 157 0.26 13.27 9.94
C TYR A 157 0.55 13.86 8.57
N GLU A 158 1.78 14.36 8.37
CA GLU A 158 2.23 14.87 7.08
C GLU A 158 3.75 14.78 6.92
N GLN A 159 4.23 15.05 5.70
CA GLN A 159 5.61 15.46 5.47
C GLN A 159 5.61 16.85 4.86
N ARG A 160 6.35 17.79 5.45
CA ARG A 160 6.39 19.19 4.99
C ARG A 160 7.81 19.75 4.90
N GLY A 161 8.00 20.66 3.94
CA GLY A 161 9.26 21.37 3.74
C GLY A 161 9.73 22.10 4.99
N GLY A 162 11.04 22.15 5.21
CA GLY A 162 11.65 22.77 6.38
C GLY A 162 11.46 22.00 7.70
N HIS A 163 10.81 20.83 7.67
CA HIS A 163 10.60 20.00 8.86
C HIS A 163 10.96 18.53 8.59
N GLY A 164 10.21 17.85 7.72
CA GLY A 164 10.19 16.40 7.63
C GLY A 164 8.84 15.84 8.03
N THR A 165 8.80 14.59 8.50
CA THR A 165 7.57 13.96 9.00
C THR A 165 7.09 14.67 10.26
N ASP A 166 5.80 14.94 10.36
CA ASP A 166 5.21 15.71 11.45
C ASP A 166 3.87 15.10 11.88
N HIS A 167 3.47 15.36 13.13
CA HIS A 167 2.16 15.05 13.68
C HIS A 167 1.65 16.25 14.48
N ARG A 168 0.67 16.97 13.96
CA ARG A 168 0.23 18.24 14.54
C ARG A 168 -1.26 18.51 14.34
N ASN A 169 -1.74 19.54 15.05
CA ASN A 169 -3.09 20.06 14.88
C ASN A 169 -3.15 20.94 13.62
N LEU A 170 -4.16 20.70 12.78
CA LEU A 170 -4.41 21.35 11.50
C LEU A 170 -5.87 21.78 11.37
N SER A 171 -6.13 22.63 10.37
CA SER A 171 -7.48 23.07 9.99
C SER A 171 -7.68 23.13 8.47
N TYR A 172 -6.85 22.43 7.68
CA TYR A 172 -6.99 22.43 6.22
C TYR A 172 -8.37 21.85 5.82
N GLY A 173 -9.06 22.48 4.89
CA GLY A 173 -10.39 22.07 4.42
C GLY A 173 -11.54 22.42 5.37
N VAL A 174 -11.28 22.99 6.56
CA VAL A 174 -12.34 23.45 7.48
C VAL A 174 -12.88 24.82 7.06
N GLY A 175 -12.03 25.66 6.47
CA GLY A 175 -12.36 27.00 6.02
C GLY A 175 -12.55 27.09 4.50
N SER A 176 -12.40 28.30 3.97
CA SER A 176 -12.34 28.56 2.52
C SER A 176 -10.88 28.46 2.05
N ASP A 177 -10.41 27.23 1.86
CA ASP A 177 -9.11 26.93 1.27
C ASP A 177 -9.27 25.88 0.13
N GLU A 178 -8.16 25.53 -0.50
CA GLU A 178 -8.13 24.64 -1.67
C GLU A 178 -8.15 23.15 -1.32
N TYR A 179 -8.28 22.81 -0.03
CA TYR A 179 -8.17 21.44 0.42
C TYR A 179 -9.51 20.71 0.41
N ASP A 180 -9.51 19.56 -0.25
CA ASP A 180 -10.66 18.69 -0.34
C ASP A 180 -10.41 17.37 0.42
N PRO A 181 -11.42 16.76 1.06
CA PRO A 181 -11.27 15.49 1.76
C PRO A 181 -11.50 14.28 0.84
N TYR A 182 -10.69 13.25 1.02
CA TYR A 182 -10.64 12.06 0.19
C TYR A 182 -10.51 10.80 1.03
N ARG A 183 -11.25 9.75 0.65
CA ARG A 183 -11.13 8.41 1.20
C ARG A 183 -10.26 7.52 0.33
N PRO A 184 -9.14 6.97 0.84
CA PRO A 184 -8.36 5.96 0.13
C PRO A 184 -9.18 4.72 -0.23
N LYS A 185 -9.00 4.21 -1.45
CA LYS A 185 -9.66 3.00 -1.94
C LYS A 185 -9.05 1.70 -1.42
N VAL A 186 -7.87 1.77 -0.80
CA VAL A 186 -7.22 0.60 -0.18
C VAL A 186 -8.00 0.03 1.01
N TYR A 187 -8.96 0.79 1.56
CA TYR A 187 -9.78 0.39 2.70
C TYR A 187 -10.92 -0.59 2.38
N GLY A 188 -11.19 -0.87 1.09
CA GLY A 188 -12.35 -1.65 0.64
C GLY A 188 -13.54 -0.75 0.32
#